data_AF-A0A2G5E2Z0-F1
#
_entry.id   AF-A0A2G5E2Z0-F1
#
_cell.length_a   1.000
_cell.length_b   1.000
_cell.length_c   1.000
_cell.angle_alpha   90.00
_cell.angle_beta   90.00
_cell.angle_gamma   90.00
#
_symmetry.space_group_name_H-M   'P 1'
#
loop_
_entity.id
_entity.type
_entity.pdbx_description
1 polymer ?
#
loop_
_entity_poly.entity_id
_entity_poly.type
_entity_poly.pdbx_seq_one_letter_code
_entity_poly.pdbx_strand_id
1 'polypeptide(L)'
;MTYKDDSVVPELKLNMDDRNGDYVRLMNSEEVFGGEEPPSPRKKSPLLWWLKVILFCIIGIALGVVFIIWVGPFLLNKEVVPILDWEIRTFSPLVLGVFLFASLVLFPSILLPSTPSIWVAGITFGYGFGFLLILPAMSIGMSLPYFIGSLFRHKINMWLEKWPEKAAFMRLAGEGNWFHQFRAVFLLRISPFPFVIYNYAAVATNVKYGPYILGSVAGVVPEIFVTIYR
;
A
#
# COMPACT_ATOMS: atom_id res chain seq x y z
N MET A 1 -87.23 -24.55 -25.56
CA MET A 1 -87.51 -23.15 -25.19
C MET A 1 -86.16 -22.49 -24.90
N THR A 2 -85.61 -21.58 -25.73
CA THR A 2 -85.99 -20.17 -26.04
C THR A 2 -85.74 -19.21 -24.86
N TYR A 3 -85.11 -18.03 -24.96
CA TYR A 3 -84.41 -17.22 -26.01
C TYR A 3 -83.41 -16.26 -25.27
N LYS A 4 -82.48 -15.46 -25.83
CA LYS A 4 -81.92 -15.10 -27.18
C LYS A 4 -80.39 -14.88 -26.94
N ASP A 5 -79.40 -15.32 -27.72
CA ASP A 5 -78.91 -14.88 -29.05
C ASP A 5 -78.60 -13.36 -29.22
N ASP A 6 -77.33 -13.05 -29.52
CA ASP A 6 -76.93 -12.09 -30.57
C ASP A 6 -75.46 -12.34 -30.97
N SER A 7 -75.09 -11.89 -32.17
CA SER A 7 -73.84 -12.27 -32.85
C SER A 7 -72.84 -11.12 -33.03
N VAL A 8 -71.59 -11.46 -33.36
CA VAL A 8 -70.70 -10.85 -34.40
C VAL A 8 -69.22 -11.09 -34.06
N VAL A 9 -68.45 -11.52 -35.06
CA VAL A 9 -66.98 -11.64 -35.02
C VAL A 9 -66.37 -10.51 -35.88
N PRO A 10 -65.34 -9.78 -35.39
CA PRO A 10 -64.58 -8.85 -36.21
C PRO A 10 -63.10 -9.26 -36.37
N GLU A 11 -62.61 -9.36 -37.61
CA GLU A 11 -61.19 -9.28 -37.93
C GLU A 11 -60.98 -8.59 -39.29
N LEU A 12 -59.93 -7.76 -39.41
CA LEU A 12 -59.53 -6.95 -40.58
C LEU A 12 -60.60 -5.92 -41.07
N LYS A 13 -60.26 -4.68 -41.43
CA LYS A 13 -59.02 -4.19 -42.05
C LYS A 13 -58.83 -2.67 -41.90
N LEU A 14 -57.58 -2.24 -42.12
CA LEU A 14 -57.09 -0.89 -42.51
C LEU A 14 -58.11 0.22 -42.83
N ASN A 15 -57.81 1.42 -42.33
CA ASN A 15 -58.01 2.68 -43.06
C ASN A 15 -56.74 3.54 -42.97
N MET A 16 -56.53 4.43 -43.94
CA MET A 16 -55.30 5.23 -44.10
C MET A 16 -55.51 6.73 -43.76
N ASP A 17 -54.43 7.33 -43.28
CA ASP A 17 -53.95 8.70 -43.51
C ASP A 17 -54.91 9.91 -43.35
N ASP A 18 -54.60 10.76 -42.37
CA ASP A 18 -54.56 12.22 -42.57
C ASP A 18 -53.50 12.84 -41.63
N ARG A 19 -52.30 13.09 -42.14
CA ARG A 19 -51.18 13.72 -41.42
C ARG A 19 -50.99 15.21 -41.77
N ASN A 20 -52.04 16.03 -41.67
CA ASN A 20 -51.97 17.43 -42.16
C ASN A 20 -52.32 18.56 -41.16
N GLY A 21 -52.39 18.28 -39.86
CA GLY A 21 -52.82 19.26 -38.85
C GLY A 21 -51.73 20.23 -38.32
N ASP A 22 -50.64 19.71 -37.76
CA ASP A 22 -49.85 20.46 -36.77
C ASP A 22 -48.74 21.38 -37.31
N TYR A 23 -48.31 21.22 -38.57
CA TYR A 23 -47.18 22.00 -39.11
C TYR A 23 -47.49 23.50 -39.31
N VAL A 24 -48.76 23.85 -39.51
CA VAL A 24 -49.18 25.23 -39.86
C VAL A 24 -49.01 26.21 -38.69
N ARG A 25 -48.92 25.72 -37.44
CA ARG A 25 -48.97 26.58 -36.23
C ARG A 25 -47.63 27.14 -35.76
N LEU A 26 -46.51 26.73 -36.36
CA LEU A 26 -45.15 27.15 -35.94
C LEU A 26 -44.59 28.34 -36.73
N MET A 27 -45.14 28.65 -37.90
CA MET A 27 -44.62 29.68 -38.81
C MET A 27 -45.06 31.12 -38.44
N ASN A 28 -45.90 31.29 -37.42
CA ASN A 28 -46.51 32.57 -37.03
C ASN A 28 -45.93 33.19 -35.74
N SER A 29 -44.75 32.74 -35.29
CA SER A 29 -44.08 33.25 -34.08
C SER A 29 -42.61 33.64 -34.30
N GLU A 30 -42.13 33.66 -35.54
CA GLU A 30 -40.91 34.39 -35.89
C GLU A 30 -41.24 35.88 -36.07
N GLU A 31 -41.31 36.61 -34.96
CA GLU A 31 -40.67 37.94 -34.77
C GLU A 31 -41.07 38.58 -33.42
N VAL A 32 -40.26 39.55 -32.97
CA VAL A 32 -40.48 40.43 -31.80
C VAL A 32 -40.56 39.73 -30.42
N PHE A 33 -39.42 39.29 -29.89
CA PHE A 33 -38.72 40.00 -28.79
C PHE A 33 -37.39 39.30 -28.45
N GLY A 34 -36.30 40.06 -28.35
CA GLY A 34 -34.99 39.52 -27.99
C GLY A 34 -34.79 39.40 -26.48
N GLY A 35 -34.20 38.28 -26.02
CA GLY A 35 -33.92 38.04 -24.61
C GLY A 35 -33.27 36.68 -24.34
N GLU A 36 -31.93 36.63 -24.48
CA GLU A 36 -30.98 35.62 -23.97
C GLU A 36 -31.34 34.12 -24.08
N GLU A 37 -30.55 33.36 -24.85
CA GLU A 37 -30.52 31.90 -24.73
C GLU A 37 -30.25 31.47 -23.27
N PRO A 38 -30.94 30.44 -22.74
CA PRO A 38 -30.62 29.91 -21.42
C PRO A 38 -29.17 29.41 -21.42
N PRO A 39 -28.29 29.87 -20.51
CA PRO A 39 -26.87 29.58 -20.59
C PRO A 39 -26.63 28.08 -20.43
N SER A 40 -26.25 27.44 -21.54
CA SER A 40 -25.77 26.06 -21.59
C SER A 40 -24.89 25.77 -20.35
N PRO A 41 -25.14 24.68 -19.60
CA PRO A 41 -24.46 24.41 -18.35
C PRO A 41 -22.97 24.14 -18.65
N ARG A 42 -22.19 25.22 -18.64
CA ARG A 42 -20.75 25.23 -18.95
C ARG A 42 -20.08 24.18 -18.08
N LYS A 43 -19.73 23.05 -18.67
CA LYS A 43 -18.89 22.00 -18.08
C LYS A 43 -17.49 22.56 -17.83
N LYS A 44 -17.35 23.47 -16.85
CA LYS A 44 -16.08 23.97 -16.34
C LYS A 44 -15.33 22.73 -15.86
N SER A 45 -14.27 22.42 -16.59
CA SER A 45 -13.97 21.02 -16.90
C SER A 45 -13.53 20.21 -15.67
N PRO A 46 -13.84 18.90 -15.61
CA PRO A 46 -13.17 18.03 -14.66
C PRO A 46 -11.65 18.08 -14.86
N LEU A 47 -11.20 18.35 -16.10
CA LEU A 47 -9.81 18.58 -16.46
C LEU A 47 -9.17 19.73 -15.64
N LEU A 48 -9.87 20.85 -15.42
CA LEU A 48 -9.42 21.95 -14.55
C LEU A 48 -9.38 21.57 -13.06
N TRP A 49 -10.24 20.66 -12.61
CA TRP A 49 -10.20 20.12 -11.25
C TRP A 49 -9.00 19.17 -11.08
N TRP A 50 -8.80 18.24 -12.02
CA TRP A 50 -7.62 17.37 -12.07
C TRP A 50 -6.32 18.17 -12.16
N LEU A 51 -6.26 19.26 -12.94
CA LEU A 51 -5.08 20.13 -13.02
C LEU A 51 -4.74 20.75 -11.65
N LYS A 52 -5.75 21.17 -10.88
CA LYS A 52 -5.57 21.67 -9.50
C LYS A 52 -5.11 20.57 -8.54
N VAL A 53 -5.68 19.37 -8.64
CA VAL A 53 -5.25 18.21 -7.83
C VAL A 53 -3.79 17.87 -8.13
N ILE A 54 -3.41 17.78 -9.41
CA ILE A 54 -2.03 17.52 -9.85
C ILE A 54 -1.07 18.61 -9.32
N LEU A 55 -1.44 19.89 -9.45
CA LEU A 55 -0.64 21.00 -8.91
C LEU A 55 -0.47 20.90 -7.38
N PHE A 56 -1.54 20.57 -6.64
CA PHE A 56 -1.48 20.42 -5.18
C PHE A 56 -0.64 19.20 -4.77
N CYS A 57 -0.71 18.10 -5.51
CA CYS A 57 0.18 16.95 -5.33
C CYS A 57 1.64 17.30 -5.61
N ILE A 58 1.94 18.05 -6.68
CA ILE A 58 3.30 18.51 -7.00
C ILE A 58 3.85 19.41 -5.90
N ILE A 59 3.03 20.36 -5.39
CA ILE A 59 3.43 21.22 -4.27
C ILE A 59 3.65 20.41 -3.00
N GLY A 60 2.77 19.45 -2.68
CA GLY A 60 2.94 18.54 -1.53
C GLY A 60 4.21 17.67 -1.63
N ILE A 61 4.51 17.15 -2.81
CA ILE A 61 5.75 16.40 -3.08
C ILE A 61 6.97 17.31 -2.95
N ALA A 62 6.94 18.52 -3.52
CA ALA A 62 8.05 19.47 -3.43
C ALA A 62 8.33 19.90 -1.98
N LEU A 63 7.28 20.20 -1.20
CA LEU A 63 7.40 20.48 0.24
C LEU A 63 7.93 19.28 1.02
N GLY A 64 7.48 18.06 0.69
CA GLY A 64 8.00 16.81 1.25
C GLY A 64 9.49 16.59 0.94
N VAL A 65 9.92 16.85 -0.29
CA VAL A 65 11.33 16.77 -0.71
C VAL A 65 12.18 17.83 0.00
N VAL A 66 11.71 19.08 0.12
CA VAL A 66 12.40 20.12 0.90
C VAL A 66 12.51 19.73 2.37
N PHE A 67 11.44 19.19 2.97
CA PHE A 67 11.45 18.69 4.35
C PHE A 67 12.45 17.54 4.53
N ILE A 68 12.48 16.58 3.61
CA ILE A 68 13.44 15.46 3.63
C ILE A 68 14.89 15.96 3.50
N ILE A 69 15.16 16.93 2.61
CA ILE A 69 16.52 17.46 2.37
C ILE A 69 17.02 18.35 3.51
N TRP A 70 16.15 19.13 4.15
CA TRP A 70 16.56 20.10 5.18
C TRP A 70 16.34 19.59 6.61
N VAL A 71 15.16 19.07 6.93
CA VAL A 71 14.80 18.66 8.30
C VAL A 71 15.31 17.25 8.61
N GLY A 72 15.35 16.35 7.62
CA GLY A 72 15.91 15.00 7.76
C GLY A 72 17.38 15.02 8.23
N PRO A 73 18.33 15.53 7.42
CA PRO A 73 19.72 15.72 7.81
C PRO A 73 19.92 16.54 9.08
N PHE A 74 19.09 17.56 9.35
CA PHE A 74 19.19 18.32 10.59
C PHE A 74 18.95 17.44 11.84
N LEU A 75 17.85 16.66 11.86
CA LEU A 75 17.55 15.76 12.97
C LEU A 75 18.57 14.62 13.08
N LEU A 76 19.00 14.06 11.95
CA LEU A 76 20.03 13.02 11.92
C LEU A 76 21.36 13.52 12.48
N ASN A 77 21.88 14.66 11.99
CA ASN A 77 23.17 15.20 12.40
C ASN A 77 23.17 15.76 13.83
N LYS A 78 22.02 16.23 14.34
CA LYS A 78 21.92 16.86 15.66
C LYS A 78 21.63 15.86 16.78
N GLU A 79 20.76 14.88 16.55
CA GLU A 79 20.31 13.95 17.60
C GLU A 79 20.87 12.54 17.40
N VAL A 80 20.80 12.00 16.18
CA VAL A 80 21.16 10.58 15.93
C VAL A 80 22.66 10.37 15.86
N VAL A 81 23.38 11.11 15.00
CA VAL A 81 24.82 10.93 14.79
C VAL A 81 25.61 11.05 16.10
N PRO A 82 25.39 12.04 16.99
CA PRO A 82 26.12 12.13 18.26
C PRO A 82 25.86 10.95 19.21
N ILE A 83 24.68 10.34 19.17
CA ILE A 83 24.38 9.14 19.97
C ILE A 83 25.14 7.92 19.43
N LEU A 84 25.17 7.74 18.10
CA LEU A 84 25.93 6.65 17.48
C LEU A 84 27.44 6.81 17.69
N ASP A 85 27.96 8.04 17.57
CA ASP A 85 29.37 8.36 17.85
C ASP A 85 29.71 8.13 19.33
N TRP A 86 28.80 8.43 20.25
CA TRP A 86 28.95 8.11 21.68
C TRP A 86 28.93 6.60 21.94
N GLU A 87 28.02 5.85 21.31
CA GLU A 87 27.92 4.38 21.42
C GLU A 87 29.22 3.70 20.96
N ILE A 88 29.72 4.09 19.77
CA ILE A 88 30.98 3.59 19.18
C ILE A 88 32.20 3.87 20.08
N ARG A 89 32.23 5.03 20.76
CA ARG A 89 33.35 5.43 21.64
C ARG A 89 33.26 4.87 23.06
N THR A 90 32.07 4.52 23.53
CA THR A 90 31.83 4.10 24.92
C THR A 90 32.06 2.61 25.12
N PHE A 91 31.72 1.78 24.13
CA PHE A 91 31.82 0.32 24.23
C PHE A 91 33.07 -0.23 23.52
N SER A 92 33.70 -1.26 24.10
CA SER A 92 34.72 -2.01 23.39
C SER A 92 34.09 -2.81 22.23
N PRO A 93 34.81 -3.09 21.12
CA PRO A 93 34.23 -3.71 19.94
C PRO A 93 33.48 -5.02 20.20
N LEU A 94 33.93 -5.83 21.17
CA LEU A 94 33.23 -7.08 21.52
C LEU A 94 31.92 -6.83 22.28
N VAL A 95 31.89 -5.88 23.21
CA VAL A 95 30.67 -5.48 23.94
C VAL A 95 29.67 -4.82 22.98
N LEU A 96 30.16 -3.94 22.11
CA LEU A 96 29.38 -3.28 21.07
C LEU A 96 28.78 -4.31 20.09
N GLY A 97 29.55 -5.31 19.67
CA GLY A 97 29.07 -6.38 18.80
C GLY A 97 27.94 -7.20 19.43
N VAL A 98 28.03 -7.52 20.72
CA VAL A 98 26.96 -8.20 21.47
C VAL A 98 25.73 -7.31 21.63
N PHE A 99 25.91 -6.02 21.93
CA PHE A 99 24.81 -5.06 22.07
C PHE A 99 24.04 -4.88 20.76
N LEU A 100 24.75 -4.70 19.64
CA LEU A 100 24.15 -4.56 18.31
C LEU A 100 23.48 -5.87 17.86
N PHE A 101 24.08 -7.02 18.12
CA PHE A 101 23.43 -8.31 17.84
C PHE A 101 22.10 -8.43 18.61
N ALA A 102 22.10 -8.07 19.90
CA ALA A 102 20.88 -8.07 20.71
C ALA A 102 19.84 -7.06 20.23
N SER A 103 20.24 -5.85 19.80
CA SER A 103 19.31 -4.84 19.27
C SER A 103 18.66 -5.31 17.96
N LEU A 104 19.43 -5.88 17.03
CA LEU A 104 18.92 -6.42 15.76
C LEU A 104 17.99 -7.63 15.94
N VAL A 105 18.18 -8.41 17.01
CA VAL A 105 17.26 -9.49 17.40
C VAL A 105 15.97 -8.95 18.03
N LEU A 106 16.08 -7.98 18.94
CA LEU A 106 14.94 -7.51 19.74
C LEU A 106 14.08 -6.47 19.01
N PHE A 107 14.68 -5.50 18.31
CA PHE A 107 13.98 -4.35 17.73
C PHE A 107 12.84 -4.74 16.76
N PRO A 108 12.98 -5.73 15.86
CA PRO A 108 11.88 -6.20 15.01
C PRO A 108 10.72 -6.84 15.78
N SER A 109 10.93 -7.25 17.04
CA SER A 109 9.93 -7.81 17.95
C SER A 109 9.26 -6.78 18.87
N ILE A 110 9.74 -5.53 18.86
CA ILE A 110 9.15 -4.38 19.59
C ILE A 110 8.86 -3.19 18.66
N LEU A 111 8.92 -3.43 17.34
CA LEU A 111 8.62 -2.48 16.26
C LEU A 111 9.54 -1.24 16.21
N LEU A 112 10.74 -1.33 16.79
CA LEU A 112 11.76 -0.29 16.69
C LEU A 112 12.56 -0.39 15.38
N PRO A 113 13.07 0.72 14.84
CA PRO A 113 13.88 0.72 13.63
C PRO A 113 15.27 0.14 13.90
N SER A 114 15.63 -0.95 13.23
CA SER A 114 16.95 -1.59 13.31
C SER A 114 18.06 -0.81 12.58
N THR A 115 17.70 0.16 11.72
CA THR A 115 18.60 0.90 10.83
C THR A 115 19.82 1.54 11.52
N PRO A 116 19.71 2.19 12.70
CA PRO A 116 20.88 2.78 13.36
C PRO A 116 21.91 1.71 13.78
N SER A 117 21.45 0.56 14.29
CA SER A 117 22.32 -0.55 14.65
C SER A 117 22.98 -1.21 13.43
N ILE A 118 22.30 -1.23 12.28
CA ILE A 118 22.88 -1.68 10.99
C ILE A 118 24.02 -0.74 10.57
N TRP A 119 23.82 0.59 10.68
CA TRP A 119 24.87 1.57 10.40
C TRP A 119 26.06 1.41 11.33
N VAL A 120 25.86 1.34 12.64
CA VAL A 120 26.96 1.17 13.61
C VAL A 120 27.72 -0.13 13.35
N ALA A 121 27.02 -1.25 13.10
CA ALA A 121 27.68 -2.51 12.78
C ALA A 121 28.52 -2.44 11.49
N GLY A 122 28.01 -1.79 10.43
CA GLY A 122 28.76 -1.56 9.19
C GLY A 122 29.97 -0.61 9.36
N ILE A 123 29.83 0.42 10.20
CA ILE A 123 30.88 1.41 10.50
C ILE A 123 32.00 0.79 11.36
N THR A 124 31.66 0.01 12.38
CA THR A 124 32.62 -0.54 13.35
C THR A 124 33.32 -1.80 12.84
N PHE A 125 32.59 -2.73 12.23
CA PHE A 125 33.14 -4.03 11.80
C PHE A 125 33.44 -4.10 10.30
N GLY A 126 33.10 -3.05 9.54
CA GLY A 126 33.25 -2.99 8.10
C GLY A 126 32.28 -3.91 7.35
N TYR A 127 32.31 -3.82 6.02
CA TYR A 127 31.39 -4.51 5.12
C TYR A 127 31.28 -6.03 5.38
N GLY A 128 32.41 -6.72 5.56
CA GLY A 128 32.46 -8.18 5.74
C GLY A 128 31.93 -8.65 7.10
N PHE A 129 32.59 -8.28 8.20
CA PHE A 129 32.18 -8.72 9.54
C PHE A 129 30.88 -8.07 10.00
N GLY A 130 30.58 -6.84 9.56
CA GLY A 130 29.28 -6.21 9.76
C GLY A 130 28.15 -7.03 9.14
N PHE A 131 28.26 -7.42 7.86
CA PHE A 131 27.28 -8.31 7.21
C PHE A 131 27.11 -9.65 7.95
N LEU A 132 28.23 -10.27 8.36
CA LEU A 132 28.22 -11.54 9.10
C LEU A 132 27.62 -11.43 10.51
N LEU A 133 27.58 -10.24 11.12
CA LEU A 133 26.88 -9.96 12.37
C LEU A 133 25.40 -9.66 12.13
N ILE A 134 25.10 -8.78 11.17
CA ILE A 134 23.74 -8.29 10.90
C ILE A 134 22.85 -9.41 10.38
N LEU A 135 23.32 -10.23 9.42
CA LEU A 135 22.50 -11.22 8.73
C LEU A 135 21.91 -12.29 9.69
N PRO A 136 22.68 -12.97 10.56
CA PRO A 136 22.11 -13.92 11.52
C PRO A 136 21.27 -13.23 12.61
N ALA A 137 21.67 -12.03 13.07
CA ALA A 137 20.91 -11.29 14.08
C ALA A 137 19.51 -10.91 13.57
N MET A 138 19.44 -10.33 12.36
CA MET A 138 18.18 -10.03 11.66
C MET A 138 17.39 -11.31 11.33
N SER A 139 18.05 -12.42 11.00
CA SER A 139 17.35 -13.69 10.77
C SER A 139 16.59 -14.15 12.03
N ILE A 140 17.27 -14.16 13.19
CA ILE A 140 16.66 -14.51 14.48
C ILE A 140 15.58 -13.47 14.86
N GLY A 141 15.86 -12.17 14.67
CA GLY A 141 14.94 -11.08 14.93
C GLY A 141 13.68 -11.08 14.06
N MET A 142 13.74 -11.61 12.84
CA MET A 142 12.56 -11.85 11.99
C MET A 142 11.79 -13.13 12.39
N SER A 143 12.46 -14.11 12.98
CA SER A 143 11.83 -15.36 13.46
C SER A 143 11.08 -15.19 14.77
N LEU A 144 11.55 -14.36 15.70
CA LEU A 144 10.85 -14.07 16.97
C LEU A 144 9.39 -13.59 16.78
N PRO A 145 9.08 -12.52 16.00
CA PRO A 145 7.70 -12.07 15.80
C PRO A 145 6.86 -13.09 15.02
N TYR A 146 7.49 -13.92 14.18
CA TYR A 146 6.81 -15.05 13.53
C TYR A 146 6.35 -16.10 14.56
N PHE A 147 7.23 -16.52 15.48
CA PHE A 147 6.84 -17.50 16.51
C PHE A 147 5.86 -16.91 17.53
N ILE A 148 6.05 -15.66 17.96
CA ILE A 148 5.10 -14.94 18.83
C ILE A 148 3.73 -14.81 18.15
N GLY A 149 3.71 -14.42 16.86
CA GLY A 149 2.48 -14.34 16.06
C GLY A 149 1.75 -15.68 15.90
N SER A 150 2.47 -16.81 15.94
CA SER A 150 1.85 -18.14 15.84
C SER A 150 0.97 -18.47 17.05
N LEU A 151 1.35 -18.01 18.24
CA LEU A 151 0.59 -18.20 19.48
C LEU A 151 -0.69 -17.35 19.50
N PHE A 152 -0.66 -16.16 18.90
CA PHE A 152 -1.78 -15.22 18.89
C PHE A 152 -2.56 -15.20 17.57
N ARG A 153 -2.36 -16.20 16.71
CA ARG A 153 -2.84 -16.23 15.31
C ARG A 153 -4.33 -15.85 15.14
N HIS A 154 -5.20 -16.37 16.00
CA HIS A 154 -6.65 -16.06 15.94
C HIS A 154 -6.94 -14.57 16.21
N LYS A 155 -6.23 -13.94 17.17
CA LYS A 155 -6.35 -12.50 17.43
C LYS A 155 -5.82 -11.66 16.26
N ILE A 156 -4.74 -12.10 15.62
CA ILE A 156 -4.17 -11.41 14.46
C ILE A 156 -5.12 -11.50 13.26
N ASN A 157 -5.76 -12.65 13.02
CA ASN A 157 -6.82 -12.78 11.99
C ASN A 157 -7.95 -11.76 12.20
N MET A 158 -8.56 -11.73 13.40
CA MET A 158 -9.65 -10.78 13.74
C MET A 158 -9.23 -9.30 13.68
N TRP A 159 -7.95 -9.00 13.94
CA TRP A 159 -7.41 -7.65 13.78
C TRP A 159 -7.21 -7.29 12.29
N LEU A 160 -6.73 -8.25 11.50
CA LEU A 160 -6.46 -8.10 10.07
C LEU A 160 -7.74 -8.02 9.22
N GLU A 161 -8.84 -8.64 9.67
CA GLU A 161 -10.18 -8.50 9.08
C GLU A 161 -10.69 -7.04 9.04
N LYS A 162 -10.17 -6.15 9.90
CA LYS A 162 -10.44 -4.71 9.85
C LYS A 162 -9.81 -4.00 8.65
N TRP A 163 -8.93 -4.67 7.92
CA TRP A 163 -8.18 -4.16 6.76
C TRP A 163 -8.27 -5.15 5.57
N PRO A 164 -9.47 -5.34 4.98
CA PRO A 164 -9.75 -6.46 4.07
C PRO A 164 -8.81 -6.54 2.85
N GLU A 165 -8.39 -5.41 2.29
CA GLU A 165 -7.43 -5.39 1.17
C GLU A 165 -6.06 -5.96 1.57
N LYS A 166 -5.54 -5.55 2.74
CA LYS A 166 -4.27 -6.04 3.30
C LYS A 166 -4.40 -7.50 3.74
N ALA A 167 -5.57 -7.89 4.25
CA ALA A 167 -5.91 -9.28 4.56
C ALA A 167 -5.87 -10.17 3.31
N ALA A 168 -6.50 -9.74 2.22
CA ALA A 168 -6.52 -10.46 0.95
C ALA A 168 -5.11 -10.62 0.36
N PHE A 169 -4.34 -9.53 0.29
CA PHE A 169 -2.98 -9.56 -0.24
C PHE A 169 -2.06 -10.52 0.53
N MET A 170 -2.12 -10.50 1.87
CA MET A 170 -1.29 -11.40 2.68
C MET A 170 -1.81 -12.84 2.71
N ARG A 171 -3.11 -13.10 2.48
CA ARG A 171 -3.66 -14.46 2.27
C ARG A 171 -3.14 -15.07 0.98
N LEU A 172 -3.17 -14.31 -0.13
CA LEU A 172 -2.56 -14.71 -1.40
C LEU A 172 -1.07 -15.04 -1.25
N ALA A 173 -0.33 -14.30 -0.43
CA ALA A 173 1.08 -14.56 -0.15
C ALA A 173 1.34 -15.87 0.64
N GLY A 174 0.33 -16.43 1.30
CA GLY A 174 0.38 -17.73 1.97
C GLY A 174 -0.26 -18.88 1.20
N GLU A 175 -0.86 -18.63 0.04
CA GLU A 175 -1.50 -19.66 -0.79
C GLU A 175 -0.49 -20.36 -1.72
N GLY A 176 -0.84 -21.57 -2.16
CA GLY A 176 -0.02 -22.37 -3.06
C GLY A 176 1.21 -23.05 -2.45
N ASN A 177 2.11 -23.52 -3.32
CA ASN A 177 3.26 -24.34 -2.93
C ASN A 177 4.36 -23.55 -2.20
N TRP A 178 5.23 -24.28 -1.49
CA TRP A 178 6.38 -23.77 -0.72
C TRP A 178 7.21 -22.68 -1.45
N PHE A 179 7.44 -22.85 -2.75
CA PHE A 179 8.20 -21.91 -3.58
C PHE A 179 7.40 -20.65 -3.98
N HIS A 180 6.07 -20.74 -4.08
CA HIS A 180 5.20 -19.58 -4.30
C HIS A 180 5.16 -18.71 -3.03
N GLN A 181 5.01 -19.33 -1.86
CA GLN A 181 5.14 -18.65 -0.57
C GLN A 181 6.50 -17.92 -0.47
N PHE A 182 7.61 -18.59 -0.80
CA PHE A 182 8.96 -17.98 -0.79
C PHE A 182 9.04 -16.74 -1.71
N ARG A 183 8.54 -16.85 -2.95
CA ARG A 183 8.50 -15.73 -3.90
C ARG A 183 7.64 -14.57 -3.40
N ALA A 184 6.48 -14.87 -2.82
CA ALA A 184 5.58 -13.85 -2.28
C ALA A 184 6.20 -13.11 -1.06
N VAL A 185 6.85 -13.84 -0.16
CA VAL A 185 7.63 -13.28 0.96
C VAL A 185 8.74 -12.34 0.46
N PHE A 186 9.54 -12.82 -0.49
CA PHE A 186 10.65 -12.07 -1.08
C PHE A 186 10.18 -10.78 -1.77
N LEU A 187 9.13 -10.86 -2.59
CA LEU A 187 8.53 -9.69 -3.23
C LEU A 187 7.92 -8.72 -2.21
N LEU A 188 7.31 -9.21 -1.13
CA LEU A 188 6.79 -8.36 -0.05
C LEU A 188 7.90 -7.60 0.69
N ARG A 189 9.08 -8.21 0.85
CA ARG A 189 10.26 -7.57 1.47
C ARG A 189 10.93 -6.51 0.60
N ILE A 190 10.83 -6.63 -0.72
CA ILE A 190 11.31 -5.62 -1.68
C ILE A 190 10.25 -4.53 -1.93
N SER A 191 8.96 -4.84 -1.75
CA SER A 191 7.88 -3.87 -1.87
C SER A 191 7.90 -2.84 -0.72
N PRO A 192 7.40 -1.60 -0.92
CA PRO A 192 7.27 -0.58 0.13
C PRO A 192 6.13 -0.88 1.12
N PHE A 193 5.82 -2.15 1.39
CA PHE A 193 4.80 -2.58 2.34
C PHE A 193 5.33 -2.48 3.78
N PRO A 194 4.55 -2.03 4.78
CA PRO A 194 5.05 -1.87 6.15
C PRO A 194 5.54 -3.18 6.78
N PHE A 195 6.87 -3.40 6.79
CA PHE A 195 7.51 -4.63 7.25
C PHE A 195 7.16 -5.01 8.71
N VAL A 196 6.94 -3.99 9.54
CA VAL A 196 6.40 -4.09 10.91
C VAL A 196 5.11 -4.93 10.96
N ILE A 197 4.17 -4.70 10.04
CA ILE A 197 2.91 -5.45 9.98
C ILE A 197 3.19 -6.86 9.46
N TYR A 198 4.05 -6.98 8.45
CA TYR A 198 4.33 -8.26 7.79
C TYR A 198 4.98 -9.30 8.73
N ASN A 199 5.91 -8.89 9.59
CA ASN A 199 6.59 -9.78 10.55
C ASN A 199 5.63 -10.60 11.43
N TYR A 200 4.46 -10.03 11.79
CA TYR A 200 3.43 -10.72 12.57
C TYR A 200 2.31 -11.29 11.69
N ALA A 201 1.95 -10.61 10.60
CA ALA A 201 0.84 -10.99 9.74
C ALA A 201 1.14 -12.19 8.82
N ALA A 202 2.41 -12.45 8.46
CA ALA A 202 2.79 -13.64 7.70
C ALA A 202 2.31 -14.96 8.38
N VAL A 203 2.20 -14.95 9.71
CA VAL A 203 1.77 -16.10 10.51
C VAL A 203 0.24 -16.24 10.53
N ALA A 204 -0.49 -15.12 10.49
CA ALA A 204 -1.93 -15.10 10.31
C ALA A 204 -2.31 -15.88 9.04
N THR A 205 -1.53 -15.69 7.97
CA THR A 205 -1.88 -16.08 6.61
C THR A 205 -1.34 -17.43 6.12
N ASN A 206 -1.01 -18.39 7.01
CA ASN A 206 -0.56 -19.75 6.65
C ASN A 206 0.79 -19.84 5.89
N VAL A 207 1.58 -18.76 5.82
CA VAL A 207 2.96 -18.85 5.28
C VAL A 207 3.77 -19.81 6.14
N LYS A 208 4.43 -20.81 5.53
CA LYS A 208 5.28 -21.75 6.27
C LYS A 208 6.59 -21.06 6.70
N TYR A 209 7.13 -21.47 7.84
CA TYR A 209 8.34 -20.85 8.41
C TYR A 209 9.55 -20.88 7.46
N GLY A 210 9.81 -21.99 6.77
CA GLY A 210 10.92 -22.10 5.81
C GLY A 210 10.85 -21.07 4.68
N PRO A 211 9.75 -21.02 3.90
CA PRO A 211 9.50 -19.97 2.92
C PRO A 211 9.57 -18.55 3.48
N TYR A 212 9.01 -18.33 4.69
CA TYR A 212 9.06 -17.04 5.37
C TYR A 212 10.49 -16.60 5.70
N ILE A 213 11.31 -17.44 6.33
CA ILE A 213 12.66 -17.02 6.75
C ILE A 213 13.58 -16.91 5.54
N LEU A 214 13.54 -17.85 4.59
CA LEU A 214 14.38 -17.81 3.39
C LEU A 214 14.00 -16.63 2.48
N GLY A 215 12.71 -16.36 2.26
CA GLY A 215 12.26 -15.22 1.48
C GLY A 215 12.57 -13.88 2.18
N SER A 216 12.50 -13.86 3.52
CA SER A 216 12.87 -12.68 4.31
C SER A 216 14.36 -12.39 4.24
N VAL A 217 15.20 -13.39 4.49
CA VAL A 217 16.67 -13.27 4.40
C VAL A 217 17.09 -12.87 2.98
N ALA A 218 16.58 -13.52 1.94
CA ALA A 218 16.87 -13.15 0.55
C ALA A 218 16.42 -11.71 0.22
N GLY A 219 15.31 -11.24 0.79
CA GLY A 219 14.78 -9.89 0.56
C GLY A 219 15.60 -8.79 1.25
N VAL A 220 16.11 -9.03 2.46
CA VAL A 220 16.91 -8.03 3.20
C VAL A 220 18.40 -8.04 2.84
N VAL A 221 18.93 -9.08 2.18
CA VAL A 221 20.36 -9.13 1.80
C VAL A 221 20.78 -7.93 0.91
N PRO A 222 20.03 -7.55 -0.16
CA PRO A 222 20.32 -6.35 -0.93
C PRO A 222 20.22 -5.05 -0.11
N GLU A 223 19.22 -4.95 0.77
CA GLU A 223 19.02 -3.80 1.66
C GLU A 223 20.21 -3.63 2.61
N ILE A 224 20.62 -4.70 3.29
CA ILE A 224 21.77 -4.71 4.20
C ILE A 224 23.03 -4.32 3.43
N PHE A 225 23.29 -4.91 2.25
CA PHE A 225 24.47 -4.57 1.45
C PHE A 225 24.51 -3.09 1.08
N VAL A 226 23.41 -2.51 0.57
CA VAL A 226 23.36 -1.07 0.26
C VAL A 226 23.51 -0.20 1.51
N THR A 227 23.00 -0.65 2.67
CA THR A 227 23.02 0.10 3.93
C THR A 227 24.39 0.09 4.62
N ILE A 228 25.24 -0.91 4.37
CA ILE A 228 26.62 -1.00 4.90
C ILE A 228 27.70 -0.68 3.86
N TYR A 229 27.33 -0.48 2.59
CA TYR A 229 28.23 0.02 1.55
C TYR A 229 28.54 1.50 1.80
N ARG A 230 29.81 1.89 1.63
CA ARG A 230 30.35 3.16 2.11
C ARG A 230 31.49 3.64 1.22
#